data_AF-A0A2V6KT32-F1
#
_entry.id   AF-A0A2V6KT32-F1
#
_cell.length_a   1.000
_cell.length_b   1.000
_cell.length_c   1.000
_cell.angle_alpha   90.00
_cell.angle_beta   90.00
_cell.angle_gamma   90.00
#
_symmetry.space_group_name_H-M   'P 1'
#
loop_
_entity.id
_entity.type
_entity.pdbx_description
1 polymer ?
#
loop_
_entity_poly.entity_id
_entity_poly.type
_entity_poly.pdbx_seq_one_letter_code
_entity_poly.pdbx_strand_id
1 'polypeptide(L)'
;GRSAKTLSGGESQRIRLAAQLGSNLRGVLYVLDEPTIGLHPRDNLRLLETLAALREKGNSLVVVEHDEETMRRADHIIDLGPRAGVHGGEVVATGTLSDIERATNSETGRCLKAPLRHPTRKSRRSLGNVEQWIQIRGARANNLKGVDVRFPVGRLSVITGISGSGKSTLMHDVLLPAVCEQLNKKKRSGNGDLFKLVGGAEKIEAVYEVDQSPIGKTSRSTPGTYIKVFDAIRNLYAQLPVSRVRGYSASRFSFNAEGGRCETCKGQGVIKLEMNFLPSSFVPCEDCRGRRYNPQTLDVLYSEKSIGDVMEMTIEEAAEFFSSHPKIEKALSLLVDTGLGYLKLGQPSPTLSGGEAQRLKLVTQLKRGVGRAENERIRKMRKPGSTLYLLEEPTIGLHMADVELLLNVLHRLVDDGNTVIVIEHNISVIAEADYIVDLGPEAGAEGGEVVAFGTPEEVAKSRRSHTAPFLRDVLKPSRARKALSS
;
A
#
# COMPACT_ATOMS: atom_id res chain seq x y z
N GLY A 1 -22.65 16.27 13.87
CA GLY A 1 -22.25 14.85 13.84
C GLY A 1 -21.60 14.53 12.52
N ARG A 2 -20.55 13.70 12.50
CA ARG A 2 -19.86 13.26 11.27
C ARG A 2 -20.67 12.16 10.59
N SER A 3 -20.79 12.20 9.27
CA SER A 3 -21.49 11.17 8.50
C SER A 3 -20.74 9.84 8.58
N ALA A 4 -21.45 8.72 8.79
CA ALA A 4 -20.82 7.39 8.78
C ALA A 4 -20.12 7.06 7.44
N LYS A 5 -20.55 7.70 6.34
CA LYS A 5 -19.97 7.52 5.01
C LYS A 5 -18.59 8.20 4.84
N THR A 6 -18.19 9.07 5.77
CA THR A 6 -16.91 9.78 5.71
C THR A 6 -15.88 9.21 6.69
N LEU A 7 -16.17 8.06 7.30
CA LEU A 7 -15.25 7.33 8.15
C LEU A 7 -14.33 6.44 7.31
N SER A 8 -13.07 6.32 7.71
CA SER A 8 -12.18 5.29 7.17
C SER A 8 -12.62 3.89 7.60
N GLY A 9 -12.12 2.85 6.91
CA GLY A 9 -12.43 1.45 7.26
C GLY A 9 -12.10 1.14 8.72
N GLY A 10 -10.91 1.52 9.17
CA GLY A 10 -10.49 1.36 10.58
C GLY A 10 -11.34 2.18 11.57
N GLU A 11 -11.75 3.40 11.22
CA GLU A 11 -12.66 4.20 12.07
C GLU A 11 -14.02 3.48 12.24
N SER A 12 -14.59 2.94 11.16
CA SER A 12 -15.85 2.20 11.20
C SER A 12 -15.75 0.92 12.04
N GLN A 13 -14.66 0.16 11.87
CA GLN A 13 -14.39 -1.05 12.64
C GLN A 13 -14.28 -0.77 14.14
N ARG A 14 -13.57 0.29 14.53
CA ARG A 14 -13.41 0.69 15.93
C ARG A 14 -14.71 1.15 16.57
N ILE A 15 -15.58 1.85 15.83
CA ILE A 15 -16.92 2.19 16.32
C ILE A 15 -17.73 0.93 16.58
N ARG A 16 -17.65 -0.07 15.70
CA ARG A 16 -18.32 -1.35 15.90
C ARG A 16 -17.78 -2.08 17.12
N LEU A 17 -16.47 -2.09 17.32
CA LEU A 17 -15.84 -2.67 18.52
C LEU A 17 -16.28 -1.94 19.81
N ALA A 18 -16.32 -0.60 19.78
CA ALA A 18 -16.80 0.21 20.89
C ALA A 18 -18.24 -0.12 21.28
N ALA A 19 -19.12 -0.32 20.29
CA ALA A 19 -20.49 -0.74 20.53
C ALA A 19 -20.57 -2.14 21.19
N GLN A 20 -19.66 -3.06 20.85
CA GLN A 20 -19.60 -4.39 21.47
C GLN A 20 -19.10 -4.35 22.91
N LEU A 21 -18.18 -3.44 23.25
CA LEU A 21 -17.72 -3.27 24.64
C LEU A 21 -18.83 -2.79 25.58
N GLY A 22 -19.75 -1.98 25.05
CA GLY A 22 -20.95 -1.54 25.77
C GLY A 22 -21.97 -2.66 25.96
N SER A 23 -21.84 -3.77 25.22
CA SER A 23 -22.63 -4.97 25.43
C SER A 23 -21.98 -5.84 26.51
N ASN A 24 -22.74 -6.25 27.52
CA ASN A 24 -22.26 -7.15 28.58
C ASN A 24 -22.33 -8.63 28.17
N LEU A 25 -21.92 -8.93 26.93
CA LEU A 25 -21.94 -10.29 26.40
C LEU A 25 -20.80 -11.14 26.98
N ARG A 26 -21.09 -12.42 27.22
CA ARG A 26 -20.16 -13.46 27.67
C ARG A 26 -20.31 -14.70 26.79
N GLY A 27 -19.25 -15.50 26.65
CA GLY A 27 -19.26 -16.71 25.83
C GLY A 27 -19.33 -16.44 24.32
N VAL A 28 -18.97 -15.23 23.88
CA VAL A 28 -18.96 -14.85 22.47
C VAL A 28 -17.57 -15.09 21.87
N LEU A 29 -17.55 -15.59 20.63
CA LEU A 29 -16.35 -15.63 19.80
C LEU A 29 -16.30 -14.36 18.93
N TYR A 30 -15.35 -13.48 19.22
CA TYR A 30 -15.07 -12.32 18.39
C TYR A 30 -13.98 -12.67 17.37
N VAL A 31 -14.28 -12.47 16.09
CA VAL A 31 -13.30 -12.57 15.00
C VAL A 31 -13.02 -11.16 14.50
N LEU A 32 -11.78 -10.69 14.69
CA LEU A 32 -11.34 -9.36 14.33
C LEU A 32 -10.30 -9.45 13.21
N ASP A 33 -10.48 -8.62 12.19
CA ASP A 33 -9.60 -8.55 11.02
C ASP A 33 -8.80 -7.25 11.07
N GLU A 34 -7.50 -7.32 11.40
CA GLU A 34 -6.57 -6.20 11.54
C GLU A 34 -7.11 -4.98 12.32
N PRO A 35 -7.57 -5.13 13.58
CA PRO A 35 -8.16 -4.02 14.33
C PRO A 35 -7.19 -2.87 14.60
N THR A 36 -5.88 -3.09 14.51
CA THR A 36 -4.84 -2.06 14.69
C THR A 36 -4.55 -1.24 13.43
N ILE A 37 -5.17 -1.59 12.31
CA ILE A 37 -4.93 -0.97 11.00
C ILE A 37 -5.09 0.56 11.04
N GLY A 38 -4.08 1.26 10.51
CA GLY A 38 -4.01 2.72 10.45
C GLY A 38 -4.00 3.41 11.82
N LEU A 39 -3.75 2.70 12.92
CA LEU A 39 -3.63 3.30 14.24
C LEU A 39 -2.21 3.79 14.50
N HIS A 40 -2.14 4.92 15.19
CA HIS A 40 -0.91 5.36 15.79
C HIS A 40 -0.52 4.41 16.95
N PRO A 41 0.77 4.09 17.16
CA PRO A 41 1.20 3.15 18.21
C PRO A 41 0.66 3.45 19.62
N ARG A 42 0.54 4.74 19.98
CA ARG A 42 -0.14 5.18 21.21
C ARG A 42 -1.57 4.64 21.34
N ASP A 43 -2.36 4.74 20.27
CA ASP A 43 -3.77 4.32 20.28
C ASP A 43 -3.90 2.80 20.15
N ASN A 44 -2.92 2.16 19.52
CA ASN A 44 -2.82 0.70 19.48
C ASN A 44 -2.76 0.11 20.90
N LEU A 45 -1.92 0.65 21.79
CA LEU A 45 -1.85 0.20 23.19
C LEU A 45 -3.22 0.21 23.90
N ARG A 46 -4.01 1.27 23.69
CA ARG A 46 -5.36 1.40 24.27
C ARG A 46 -6.33 0.39 23.70
N LEU A 47 -6.23 0.11 22.39
CA LEU A 47 -7.03 -0.93 21.75
C LEU A 47 -6.68 -2.31 22.32
N LEU A 48 -5.41 -2.61 22.54
CA LEU A 48 -4.98 -3.89 23.08
C LEU A 48 -5.45 -4.10 24.54
N GLU A 49 -5.41 -3.05 25.37
CA GLU A 49 -6.03 -3.07 26.71
C GLU A 49 -7.53 -3.38 26.64
N THR A 50 -8.20 -2.82 25.65
CA THR A 50 -9.63 -3.03 25.42
C THR A 50 -9.96 -4.46 24.98
N LEU A 51 -9.13 -5.05 24.10
CA LEU A 51 -9.26 -6.45 23.70
C LEU A 51 -8.98 -7.41 24.87
N ALA A 52 -7.99 -7.10 25.71
CA ALA A 52 -7.71 -7.85 26.93
C ALA A 52 -8.91 -7.82 27.89
N ALA A 53 -9.56 -6.67 28.07
CA ALA A 53 -10.76 -6.55 28.89
C ALA A 53 -11.95 -7.36 28.33
N LEU A 54 -12.10 -7.46 27.00
CA LEU A 54 -13.12 -8.32 26.39
C LEU A 54 -12.88 -9.80 26.67
N ARG A 55 -11.61 -10.24 26.58
CA ARG A 55 -11.20 -11.61 26.91
C ARG A 55 -11.49 -11.92 28.38
N GLU A 56 -11.11 -11.04 29.30
CA GLU A 56 -11.31 -11.19 30.75
C GLU A 56 -12.79 -11.27 31.16
N LYS A 57 -13.71 -10.70 30.36
CA LYS A 57 -15.16 -10.87 30.55
C LYS A 57 -15.67 -12.29 30.21
N GLY A 58 -14.80 -13.21 29.79
CA GLY A 58 -15.15 -14.59 29.44
C GLY A 58 -15.53 -14.77 27.97
N ASN A 59 -14.86 -14.03 27.08
CA ASN A 59 -15.03 -14.15 25.63
C ASN A 59 -13.77 -14.70 24.97
N SER A 60 -13.93 -15.33 23.81
CA SER A 60 -12.81 -15.79 22.97
C SER A 60 -12.56 -14.78 21.85
N LEU A 61 -11.31 -14.43 21.61
CA LEU A 61 -10.92 -13.50 20.54
C LEU A 61 -9.99 -14.23 19.56
N VAL A 62 -10.35 -14.20 18.29
CA VAL A 62 -9.49 -14.59 17.17
C VAL A 62 -9.17 -13.32 16.40
N VAL A 63 -7.90 -12.95 16.36
CA VAL A 63 -7.46 -11.69 15.78
C VAL A 63 -6.48 -12.00 14.64
N VAL A 64 -6.81 -11.57 13.43
CA VAL A 64 -5.89 -11.56 12.30
C VAL A 64 -5.10 -10.26 12.39
N GLU A 65 -3.77 -10.33 12.52
CA GLU A 65 -2.92 -9.16 12.72
C GLU A 65 -1.51 -9.33 12.16
N HIS A 66 -0.87 -8.20 11.94
CA HIS A 66 0.54 -8.08 11.55
C HIS A 66 1.35 -7.24 12.55
N ASP A 67 0.71 -6.60 13.51
CA ASP A 67 1.35 -5.77 14.53
C ASP A 67 2.09 -6.59 15.62
N GLU A 68 3.36 -6.24 15.85
CA GLU A 68 4.24 -6.90 16.82
C GLU A 68 3.70 -6.82 18.26
N GLU A 69 3.18 -5.67 18.69
CA GLU A 69 2.69 -5.47 20.05
C GLU A 69 1.46 -6.35 20.33
N THR A 70 0.61 -6.53 19.32
CA THR A 70 -0.52 -7.47 19.38
C THR A 70 -0.02 -8.91 19.54
N MET A 71 0.94 -9.34 18.71
CA MET A 71 1.51 -10.69 18.81
C MET A 71 2.15 -10.94 20.18
N ARG A 72 2.85 -9.94 20.74
CA ARG A 72 3.48 -10.05 22.07
C ARG A 72 2.49 -10.22 23.21
N ARG A 73 1.25 -9.76 23.06
CA ARG A 73 0.18 -9.89 24.06
C ARG A 73 -0.73 -11.09 23.82
N ALA A 74 -0.57 -11.79 22.70
CA ALA A 74 -1.39 -12.94 22.36
C ALA A 74 -1.07 -14.12 23.29
N ASP A 75 -2.11 -14.78 23.79
CA ASP A 75 -1.97 -16.02 24.57
C ASP A 75 -1.52 -17.20 23.69
N HIS A 76 -1.94 -17.17 22.42
CA HIS A 76 -1.66 -18.19 21.42
C HIS A 76 -1.60 -17.54 20.03
N ILE A 77 -0.61 -17.94 19.24
CA ILE A 77 -0.37 -17.45 17.88
C ILE A 77 -0.43 -18.63 16.92
N ILE A 78 -1.07 -18.41 15.77
CA ILE A 78 -1.09 -19.32 14.63
C ILE A 78 -0.46 -18.57 13.46
N ASP A 79 0.71 -19.02 13.01
CA ASP A 79 1.41 -18.43 11.87
C ASP A 79 1.05 -19.20 10.59
N LEU A 80 0.58 -18.45 9.58
CA LEU A 80 0.17 -19.00 8.29
C LEU A 80 1.20 -18.65 7.22
N GLY A 81 1.50 -19.60 6.33
CA GLY A 81 2.52 -19.42 5.31
C GLY A 81 2.78 -20.71 4.55
N PRO A 82 4.04 -20.97 4.11
CA PRO A 82 5.26 -20.17 4.33
C PRO A 82 5.34 -18.87 3.50
N ARG A 83 4.48 -18.71 2.48
CA ARG A 83 4.39 -17.51 1.64
C ARG A 83 2.92 -17.16 1.35
N ALA A 84 2.68 -16.11 0.57
CA ALA A 84 1.35 -15.68 0.16
C ALA A 84 0.81 -16.48 -1.05
N GLY A 85 -0.51 -16.42 -1.25
CA GLY A 85 -1.20 -16.99 -2.40
C GLY A 85 -1.07 -18.51 -2.50
N VAL A 86 -0.74 -19.00 -3.70
CA VAL A 86 -0.62 -20.45 -3.99
C VAL A 86 0.52 -21.14 -3.25
N HIS A 87 1.45 -20.37 -2.66
CA HIS A 87 2.57 -20.86 -1.87
C HIS A 87 2.31 -20.79 -0.36
N GLY A 88 1.07 -20.50 0.04
CA GLY A 88 0.62 -20.40 1.43
C GLY A 88 -0.51 -21.36 1.77
N GLY A 89 -1.23 -21.04 2.84
CA GLY A 89 -2.39 -21.81 3.28
C GLY A 89 -2.06 -22.96 4.24
N GLU A 90 -0.82 -23.03 4.72
CA GLU A 90 -0.36 -24.00 5.71
C GLU A 90 -0.12 -23.32 7.06
N VAL A 91 -0.32 -24.06 8.15
CA VAL A 91 0.09 -23.62 9.50
C VAL A 91 1.58 -23.92 9.65
N VAL A 92 2.39 -22.87 9.67
CA VAL A 92 3.87 -22.98 9.72
C VAL A 92 4.36 -23.16 11.14
N ALA A 93 3.69 -22.49 12.08
CA ALA A 93 3.96 -22.58 13.51
C ALA A 93 2.70 -22.27 14.31
N THR A 94 2.59 -22.86 15.50
CA THR A 94 1.48 -22.62 16.44
C THR A 94 2.00 -22.74 17.86
N GLY A 95 1.57 -21.85 18.76
CA GLY A 95 2.01 -21.86 20.15
C GLY A 95 2.13 -20.47 20.75
N THR A 96 3.05 -20.31 21.68
CA THR A 96 3.39 -19.01 22.28
C THR A 96 4.29 -18.20 21.34
N LEU A 97 4.50 -16.91 21.64
CA LEU A 97 5.46 -16.06 20.91
C LEU A 97 6.85 -16.71 20.81
N SER A 98 7.33 -17.34 21.89
CA SER A 98 8.64 -18.02 21.89
C SER A 98 8.68 -19.22 20.95
N ASP A 99 7.55 -19.92 20.76
CA ASP A 99 7.46 -21.05 19.83
C ASP A 99 7.49 -20.55 18.37
N ILE A 100 6.77 -19.46 18.08
CA ILE A 100 6.82 -18.79 16.76
C ILE A 100 8.22 -18.31 16.45
N GLU A 101 8.87 -17.61 17.39
CA GLU A 101 10.25 -17.16 17.22
C GLU A 101 11.17 -18.35 16.90
N ARG A 102 11.05 -19.49 17.61
CA ARG A 102 11.90 -20.68 17.40
C ARG A 102 11.68 -21.38 16.07
N ALA A 103 10.52 -21.27 15.45
CA ALA A 103 10.21 -21.92 14.19
C ALA A 103 11.09 -21.36 13.04
N THR A 104 11.89 -22.23 12.42
CA THR A 104 12.82 -21.84 11.34
C THR A 104 12.12 -21.47 10.04
N ASN A 105 10.92 -22.03 9.82
CA ASN A 105 10.14 -21.81 8.60
C ASN A 105 9.17 -20.64 8.75
N SER A 106 9.07 -20.04 9.94
CA SER A 106 8.19 -18.90 10.22
C SER A 106 8.88 -17.60 9.83
N GLU A 107 8.36 -16.97 8.77
CA GLU A 107 8.78 -15.64 8.34
C GLU A 107 8.48 -14.59 9.41
N THR A 108 7.34 -14.73 10.11
CA THR A 108 6.97 -13.95 11.29
C THR A 108 8.02 -14.09 12.40
N GLY A 109 8.40 -15.32 12.74
CA GLY A 109 9.42 -15.62 13.75
C GLY A 109 10.79 -15.05 13.40
N ARG A 110 11.18 -15.07 12.12
CA ARG A 110 12.41 -14.44 11.61
C ARG A 110 12.40 -12.93 11.87
N CYS A 111 11.33 -12.24 11.49
CA CYS A 111 11.16 -10.80 11.67
C CYS A 111 11.14 -10.39 13.15
N LEU A 112 10.47 -11.17 14.02
CA LEU A 112 10.40 -10.91 15.46
C LEU A 112 11.76 -11.06 16.16
N LYS A 113 12.53 -12.09 15.77
CA LYS A 113 13.89 -12.33 16.31
C LYS A 113 14.90 -11.28 15.88
N ALA A 114 14.82 -10.86 14.62
CA ALA A 114 15.77 -9.95 13.99
C ALA A 114 15.02 -8.78 13.33
N PRO A 115 14.44 -7.87 14.13
CA PRO A 115 13.72 -6.72 13.59
C PRO A 115 14.67 -5.83 12.78
N LEU A 116 14.11 -5.15 11.77
CA LEU A 116 14.85 -4.24 10.92
C LEU A 116 15.56 -3.18 11.76
N ARG A 117 16.85 -2.97 11.45
CA ARG A 117 17.64 -1.90 12.07
C ARG A 117 17.61 -0.69 11.17
N HIS A 118 17.15 0.43 11.72
CA HIS A 118 17.03 1.69 11.00
C HIS A 118 18.20 2.63 11.32
N PRO A 119 18.77 3.32 10.31
CA PRO A 119 18.44 3.20 8.88
C PRO A 119 18.92 1.87 8.28
N THR A 120 18.09 1.23 7.46
CA THR A 120 18.40 -0.05 6.79
C THR A 120 19.66 0.06 5.91
N ARG A 121 19.89 1.24 5.35
CA ARG A 121 21.06 1.56 4.50
C ARG A 121 22.29 2.06 5.26
N LYS A 122 22.34 1.88 6.59
CA LYS A 122 23.39 2.37 7.52
C LYS A 122 23.51 3.88 7.66
N SER A 123 23.13 4.66 6.65
CA SER A 123 23.13 6.13 6.66
C SER A 123 21.89 6.70 5.97
N ARG A 124 21.42 7.85 6.48
CA ARG A 124 20.36 8.65 5.85
C ARG A 124 20.94 9.58 4.78
N ARG A 125 20.11 10.02 3.85
CA ARG A 125 20.52 11.05 2.88
C ARG A 125 20.65 12.39 3.61
N SER A 126 21.80 13.04 3.48
CA SER A 126 22.06 14.31 4.16
C SER A 126 21.03 15.39 3.79
N LEU A 127 20.52 16.08 4.81
CA LEU A 127 19.65 17.25 4.64
C LEU A 127 20.44 18.53 4.36
N GLY A 128 21.75 18.56 4.70
CA GLY A 128 22.60 19.73 4.49
C GLY A 128 22.87 20.07 3.02
N ASN A 129 22.77 19.06 2.15
CA ASN A 129 23.01 19.22 0.71
C ASN A 129 21.70 19.43 -0.08
N VAL A 130 20.59 19.73 0.59
CA VAL A 130 19.29 19.92 -0.06
C VAL A 130 19.21 21.34 -0.61
N GLU A 131 19.31 21.47 -1.93
CA GLU A 131 19.21 22.76 -2.63
C GLU A 131 17.80 23.36 -2.60
N GLN A 132 16.76 22.53 -2.53
CA GLN A 132 15.36 22.97 -2.65
C GLN A 132 14.41 22.25 -1.70
N TRP A 133 13.42 23.01 -1.22
CA TRP A 133 12.42 22.56 -0.27
C TRP A 133 11.04 22.99 -0.74
N ILE A 134 10.10 22.05 -0.86
CA ILE A 134 8.68 22.37 -1.04
C ILE A 134 8.21 23.05 0.24
N GLN A 135 7.84 24.33 0.18
CA GLN A 135 7.49 25.15 1.34
C GLN A 135 6.04 25.60 1.29
N ILE A 136 5.25 25.20 2.28
CA ILE A 136 3.89 25.66 2.50
C ILE A 136 3.87 26.56 3.72
N ARG A 137 3.16 27.69 3.61
CA ARG A 137 2.89 28.57 4.76
C ARG A 137 1.40 28.76 5.01
N GLY A 138 1.06 28.91 6.28
CA GLY A 138 -0.26 29.28 6.75
C GLY A 138 -1.35 28.28 6.38
N ALA A 139 -1.06 26.98 6.38
CA ALA A 139 -2.05 25.95 6.06
C ALA A 139 -3.18 25.89 7.12
N ARG A 140 -4.42 26.12 6.68
CA ARG A 140 -5.64 26.28 7.50
C ARG A 140 -6.81 25.39 7.06
N ALA A 141 -6.57 24.43 6.17
CA ALA A 141 -7.60 23.47 5.80
C ALA A 141 -8.04 22.62 7.01
N ASN A 142 -9.34 22.34 7.12
CA ASN A 142 -9.97 21.59 8.22
C ASN A 142 -9.50 22.06 9.61
N ASN A 143 -8.82 21.21 10.37
CA ASN A 143 -8.35 21.49 11.72
C ASN A 143 -6.91 22.06 11.79
N LEU A 144 -6.24 22.32 10.65
CA LEU A 144 -4.88 22.86 10.64
C LEU A 144 -4.85 24.30 11.17
N LYS A 145 -3.92 24.59 12.10
CA LYS A 145 -3.85 25.87 12.82
C LYS A 145 -2.86 26.87 12.19
N GLY A 146 -2.95 27.09 10.87
CA GLY A 146 -2.05 28.00 10.16
C GLY A 146 -0.62 27.47 10.08
N VAL A 147 -0.50 26.19 9.74
CA VAL A 147 0.75 25.44 9.79
C VAL A 147 1.72 25.86 8.68
N ASP A 148 2.98 26.10 9.06
CA ASP A 148 4.11 26.26 8.16
C ASP A 148 4.92 24.96 8.10
N VAL A 149 5.07 24.36 6.92
CA VAL A 149 5.83 23.12 6.72
C VAL A 149 6.74 23.21 5.51
N ARG A 150 7.80 22.40 5.54
CA ARG A 150 8.72 22.24 4.42
C ARG A 150 9.10 20.78 4.23
N PHE A 151 9.29 20.37 2.98
CA PHE A 151 9.73 19.03 2.61
C PHE A 151 10.95 19.10 1.68
N PRO A 152 12.05 18.39 1.98
CA PRO A 152 13.25 18.43 1.15
C PRO A 152 13.04 17.68 -0.16
N VAL A 153 13.40 18.31 -1.29
CA VAL A 153 13.33 17.67 -2.62
C VAL A 153 14.42 16.60 -2.75
N GLY A 154 14.09 15.46 -3.37
CA GLY A 154 15.01 14.34 -3.57
C GLY A 154 15.28 13.53 -2.30
N ARG A 155 14.32 13.48 -1.37
CA ARG A 155 14.43 12.78 -0.09
C ARG A 155 13.15 11.98 0.19
N LEU A 156 13.26 11.00 1.09
CA LEU A 156 12.12 10.31 1.68
C LEU A 156 11.64 11.11 2.90
N SER A 157 10.47 11.73 2.80
CA SER A 157 9.84 12.41 3.93
C SER A 157 8.63 11.65 4.43
N VAL A 158 8.40 11.67 5.74
CA VAL A 158 7.22 11.06 6.36
C VAL A 158 6.41 12.10 7.13
N ILE A 159 5.10 12.12 6.91
CA ILE A 159 4.11 12.84 7.72
C ILE A 159 3.52 11.83 8.72
N THR A 160 3.68 12.11 10.01
CA THR A 160 3.20 11.21 11.07
C THR A 160 2.44 11.98 12.16
N GLY A 161 2.03 11.27 13.21
CA GLY A 161 1.19 11.78 14.30
C GLY A 161 -0.14 11.07 14.41
N ILE A 162 -0.88 11.29 15.50
CA ILE A 162 -2.05 10.47 15.85
C ILE A 162 -3.20 10.55 14.84
N SER A 163 -4.12 9.59 14.88
CA SER A 163 -5.33 9.61 14.03
C SER A 163 -6.14 10.89 14.28
N GLY A 164 -6.51 11.61 13.22
CA GLY A 164 -7.23 12.89 13.32
C GLY A 164 -6.37 14.14 13.60
N SER A 165 -5.03 14.03 13.60
CA SER A 165 -4.14 15.19 13.80
C SER A 165 -4.06 16.15 12.61
N GLY A 166 -4.54 15.75 11.42
CA GLY A 166 -4.52 16.57 10.19
C GLY A 166 -3.58 16.09 9.08
N LYS A 167 -3.03 14.86 9.17
CA LYS A 167 -2.10 14.29 8.17
C LYS A 167 -2.67 14.27 6.75
N SER A 168 -3.82 13.62 6.56
CA SER A 168 -4.48 13.53 5.25
C SER A 168 -4.90 14.91 4.73
N THR A 169 -5.37 15.80 5.59
CA THR A 169 -5.64 17.21 5.23
C THR A 169 -4.39 17.89 4.68
N LEU A 170 -3.23 17.73 5.35
CA LEU A 170 -1.97 18.33 4.91
C LEU A 170 -1.51 17.77 3.54
N MET A 171 -1.71 16.49 3.28
CA MET A 171 -1.33 15.89 1.99
C MET A 171 -2.32 16.25 0.88
N HIS A 172 -3.61 15.99 1.08
CA HIS A 172 -4.64 16.01 0.03
C HIS A 172 -5.26 17.37 -0.21
N ASP A 173 -5.48 18.15 0.85
CA ASP A 173 -6.13 19.46 0.74
C ASP A 173 -5.12 20.60 0.60
N VAL A 174 -3.84 20.34 0.90
CA VAL A 174 -2.77 21.35 0.92
C VAL A 174 -1.63 21.02 -0.05
N LEU A 175 -0.83 19.97 0.20
CA LEU A 175 0.36 19.68 -0.61
C LEU A 175 0.04 19.34 -2.07
N LEU A 176 -0.88 18.40 -2.29
CA LEU A 176 -1.24 17.95 -3.64
C LEU A 176 -1.82 19.09 -4.50
N PRO A 177 -2.80 19.88 -4.02
CA PRO A 177 -3.32 21.02 -4.77
C PRO A 177 -2.25 22.09 -5.01
N ALA A 178 -1.41 22.39 -4.01
CA ALA A 178 -0.33 23.38 -4.13
C ALA A 178 0.61 23.04 -5.30
N VAL A 179 1.06 21.78 -5.38
CA VAL A 179 1.99 21.32 -6.42
C VAL A 179 1.28 21.23 -7.78
N CYS A 180 0.04 20.74 -7.82
CA CYS A 180 -0.76 20.69 -9.05
C CYS A 180 -0.99 22.08 -9.67
N GLU A 181 -1.27 23.09 -8.86
CA GLU A 181 -1.48 24.47 -9.32
C GLU A 181 -0.22 25.06 -9.95
N GLN A 182 0.94 24.82 -9.32
CA GLN A 182 2.24 25.23 -9.86
C GLN A 182 2.53 24.55 -11.21
N LEU A 183 2.32 23.23 -11.30
CA LEU A 183 2.56 22.44 -12.52
C LEU A 183 1.67 22.88 -13.69
N ASN A 184 0.38 23.13 -13.41
CA ASN A 184 -0.60 23.48 -14.44
C ASN A 184 -0.58 24.98 -14.81
N LYS A 185 0.21 25.81 -14.12
CA LYS A 185 0.24 27.28 -14.27
C LYS A 185 -1.15 27.92 -14.21
N LYS A 186 -2.11 27.30 -13.51
CA LYS A 186 -3.48 27.78 -13.35
C LYS A 186 -3.72 28.08 -11.88
N LYS A 187 -3.97 29.34 -11.55
CA LYS A 187 -4.48 29.73 -10.24
C LYS A 187 -5.93 29.31 -10.11
N ARG A 188 -6.30 28.64 -9.02
CA ARG A 188 -7.71 28.46 -8.65
C ARG A 188 -8.30 29.79 -8.18
N SER A 189 -9.55 30.04 -8.56
CA SER A 189 -10.44 30.94 -7.85
C SER A 189 -10.96 30.20 -6.60
N GLY A 190 -10.36 30.37 -5.43
CA GLY A 190 -10.98 29.92 -4.16
C GLY A 190 -10.14 29.24 -3.08
N ASN A 191 -8.88 28.84 -3.33
CA ASN A 191 -8.03 28.21 -2.30
C ASN A 191 -6.95 29.14 -1.71
N GLY A 192 -6.85 30.39 -2.20
CA GLY A 192 -5.79 31.34 -1.82
C GLY A 192 -5.71 31.68 -0.33
N ASP A 193 -6.79 31.44 0.43
CA ASP A 193 -6.87 31.72 1.86
C ASP A 193 -6.53 30.51 2.74
N LEU A 194 -6.48 29.30 2.18
CA LEU A 194 -6.28 28.06 2.95
C LEU A 194 -4.81 27.69 3.13
N PHE A 195 -3.92 28.09 2.22
CA PHE A 195 -2.47 27.91 2.33
C PHE A 195 -1.76 28.74 1.25
N LYS A 196 -0.44 28.94 1.41
CA LYS A 196 0.41 29.55 0.40
C LYS A 196 1.61 28.66 0.09
N LEU A 197 1.81 28.31 -1.18
CA LEU A 197 3.07 27.72 -1.65
C LEU A 197 4.11 28.84 -1.79
N VAL A 198 5.21 28.74 -1.05
CA VAL A 198 6.24 29.79 -0.95
C VAL A 198 7.54 29.43 -1.67
N GLY A 199 7.76 28.14 -1.99
CA GLY A 199 8.90 27.76 -2.84
C GLY A 199 9.06 26.25 -3.05
N GLY A 200 10.00 25.89 -3.94
CA GLY A 200 10.60 24.56 -4.11
C GLY A 200 9.78 23.54 -4.89
N ALA A 201 8.69 23.97 -5.53
CA ALA A 201 7.98 23.14 -6.50
C ALA A 201 8.51 23.33 -7.94
N GLU A 202 9.51 24.18 -8.17
CA GLU A 202 10.00 24.51 -9.53
C GLU A 202 10.78 23.36 -10.19
N LYS A 203 11.46 22.51 -9.39
CA LYS A 203 12.09 21.28 -9.89
C LYS A 203 11.14 20.08 -9.90
N ILE A 204 9.90 20.23 -9.45
CA ILE A 204 8.90 19.16 -9.56
C ILE A 204 8.29 19.22 -10.96
N GLU A 205 8.38 18.12 -11.71
CA GLU A 205 7.83 18.03 -13.09
C GLU A 205 6.51 17.27 -13.16
N ALA A 206 6.25 16.44 -12.16
CA ALA A 206 5.02 15.67 -12.05
C ALA A 206 4.74 15.36 -10.57
N VAL A 207 3.46 15.22 -10.24
CA VAL A 207 3.01 14.71 -8.95
C VAL A 207 2.11 13.50 -9.19
N TYR A 208 2.34 12.44 -8.43
CA TYR A 208 1.54 11.23 -8.43
C TYR A 208 1.09 10.90 -7.02
N GLU A 209 -0.21 10.78 -6.86
CA GLU A 209 -0.85 10.33 -5.63
C GLU A 209 -1.13 8.83 -5.71
N VAL A 210 -0.83 8.13 -4.61
CA VAL A 210 -1.17 6.72 -4.39
C VAL A 210 -1.98 6.64 -3.09
N ASP A 211 -3.30 6.73 -3.25
CA ASP A 211 -4.30 6.68 -2.18
C ASP A 211 -4.79 5.24 -1.91
N GLN A 212 -5.59 5.08 -0.85
CA GLN A 212 -6.19 3.80 -0.45
C GLN A 212 -7.44 3.42 -1.24
N SER A 213 -7.85 4.19 -2.26
CA SER A 213 -9.08 3.89 -2.99
C SER A 213 -9.02 2.52 -3.69
N PRO A 214 -10.11 1.73 -3.74
CA PRO A 214 -10.09 0.43 -4.39
C PRO A 214 -9.66 0.51 -5.86
N ILE A 215 -8.82 -0.42 -6.31
CA ILE A 215 -8.52 -0.55 -7.74
C ILE A 215 -9.77 -1.11 -8.43
N GLY A 216 -10.32 -0.33 -9.36
CA GLY A 216 -11.31 -0.79 -10.34
C GLY A 216 -12.54 -1.47 -9.72
N LYS A 217 -13.68 -0.78 -9.70
CA LYS A 217 -14.94 -1.30 -9.12
C LYS A 217 -15.57 -2.50 -9.85
N THR A 218 -14.91 -3.06 -10.86
CA THR A 218 -15.46 -4.12 -11.72
C THR A 218 -14.45 -5.25 -11.90
N SER A 219 -14.95 -6.47 -12.08
CA SER A 219 -14.19 -7.70 -12.40
C SER A 219 -13.41 -7.64 -13.72
N ARG A 220 -13.65 -6.59 -14.53
CA ARG A 220 -12.89 -6.29 -15.75
C ARG A 220 -11.52 -5.69 -15.46
N SER A 221 -11.34 -5.07 -14.31
CA SER A 221 -10.02 -4.66 -13.83
C SER A 221 -9.30 -5.88 -13.28
N THR A 222 -8.05 -6.05 -13.70
CA THR A 222 -7.12 -7.11 -13.28
C THR A 222 -5.73 -6.52 -13.16
N PRO A 223 -4.79 -7.13 -12.41
CA PRO A 223 -3.39 -6.70 -12.37
C PRO A 223 -2.81 -6.45 -13.76
N GLY A 224 -2.99 -7.39 -14.69
CA GLY A 224 -2.47 -7.29 -16.05
C GLY A 224 -2.99 -6.08 -16.83
N THR A 225 -4.29 -5.80 -16.72
CA THR A 225 -4.90 -4.62 -17.36
C THR A 225 -4.53 -3.31 -16.69
N TYR A 226 -4.38 -3.31 -15.35
CA TYR A 226 -4.14 -2.10 -14.58
C TYR A 226 -2.75 -1.53 -14.86
N ILE A 227 -1.72 -2.38 -14.86
CA ILE A 227 -0.35 -1.98 -15.25
C ILE A 227 -0.17 -1.88 -16.78
N LYS A 228 -1.23 -2.12 -17.57
CA LYS A 228 -1.23 -2.10 -19.04
C LYS A 228 -0.20 -3.06 -19.67
N VAL A 229 0.16 -4.15 -18.99
CA VAL A 229 0.99 -5.21 -19.62
C VAL A 229 0.13 -6.07 -20.54
N PHE A 230 -1.17 -6.18 -20.25
CA PHE A 230 -2.08 -6.97 -21.05
C PHE A 230 -2.19 -6.51 -22.50
N ASP A 231 -1.99 -5.22 -22.78
CA ASP A 231 -1.96 -4.69 -24.15
C ASP A 231 -0.81 -5.29 -24.97
N ALA A 232 0.36 -5.43 -24.35
CA ALA A 232 1.52 -6.05 -25.00
C ALA A 232 1.29 -7.55 -25.23
N ILE A 233 0.68 -8.25 -24.27
CA ILE A 233 0.33 -9.66 -24.38
C ILE A 233 -0.69 -9.87 -25.51
N ARG A 234 -1.75 -9.07 -25.58
CA ARG A 234 -2.74 -9.16 -26.68
C ARG A 234 -2.13 -8.94 -28.05
N ASN A 235 -1.20 -7.98 -28.16
CA ASN A 235 -0.49 -7.71 -29.41
C ASN A 235 0.40 -8.88 -29.81
N LEU A 236 1.06 -9.54 -28.85
CA LEU A 236 1.83 -10.76 -29.11
C LEU A 236 0.94 -11.87 -29.67
N TYR A 237 -0.19 -12.18 -29.02
CA TYR A 237 -1.11 -13.21 -29.51
C TYR A 237 -1.66 -12.89 -30.90
N ALA A 238 -1.98 -11.61 -31.19
CA ALA A 238 -2.42 -11.19 -32.52
C ALA A 238 -1.36 -11.38 -33.62
N GLN A 239 -0.08 -11.44 -33.27
CA GLN A 239 1.01 -11.61 -34.23
C GLN A 239 1.30 -13.08 -34.56
N LEU A 240 0.70 -14.04 -33.86
CA LEU A 240 0.92 -15.47 -34.08
C LEU A 240 0.44 -15.92 -35.48
N PRO A 241 1.09 -16.90 -36.13
CA PRO A 241 0.71 -17.35 -37.47
C PRO A 241 -0.77 -17.75 -37.58
N VAL A 242 -1.28 -18.53 -36.63
CA VAL A 242 -2.69 -18.95 -36.59
C VAL A 242 -3.65 -17.77 -36.47
N SER A 243 -3.26 -16.73 -35.72
CA SER A 243 -4.06 -15.52 -35.57
C SER A 243 -4.09 -14.70 -36.85
N ARG A 244 -2.96 -14.56 -37.54
CA ARG A 244 -2.88 -13.87 -38.83
C ARG A 244 -3.75 -14.54 -39.89
N VAL A 245 -3.68 -15.87 -39.99
CA VAL A 245 -4.51 -16.65 -40.94
C VAL A 245 -6.00 -16.49 -40.64
N ARG A 246 -6.39 -16.48 -39.36
CA ARG A 246 -7.78 -16.29 -38.93
C ARG A 246 -8.25 -14.82 -38.93
N GLY A 247 -7.39 -13.87 -39.31
CA GLY A 247 -7.70 -12.43 -39.29
C GLY A 247 -7.90 -11.86 -37.88
N TYR A 248 -7.34 -12.49 -36.84
CA TYR A 248 -7.49 -12.04 -35.46
C TYR A 248 -6.54 -10.90 -35.15
N SER A 249 -7.11 -9.78 -34.71
CA SER A 249 -6.36 -8.64 -34.17
C SER A 249 -6.28 -8.69 -32.65
N ALA A 250 -5.53 -7.77 -32.05
CA ALA A 250 -5.44 -7.64 -30.58
C ALA A 250 -6.81 -7.41 -29.90
N SER A 251 -7.83 -6.97 -30.65
CA SER A 251 -9.21 -6.83 -30.16
C SER A 251 -9.84 -8.19 -29.83
N ARG A 252 -9.58 -9.23 -30.64
CA ARG A 252 -10.05 -10.60 -30.39
C ARG A 252 -9.59 -11.12 -29.02
N PHE A 253 -8.36 -10.77 -28.65
CA PHE A 253 -7.73 -11.17 -27.40
C PHE A 253 -8.09 -10.27 -26.21
N SER A 254 -9.02 -9.32 -26.37
CA SER A 254 -9.52 -8.50 -25.27
C SER A 254 -10.78 -9.12 -24.67
N PHE A 255 -10.74 -9.51 -23.40
CA PHE A 255 -11.94 -9.99 -22.69
C PHE A 255 -12.99 -8.88 -22.47
N ASN A 256 -12.64 -7.61 -22.72
CA ASN A 256 -13.58 -6.49 -22.65
C ASN A 256 -14.35 -6.26 -23.97
N ALA A 257 -13.84 -6.76 -25.09
CA ALA A 257 -14.43 -6.56 -26.41
C ALA A 257 -15.28 -7.77 -26.85
N GLU A 258 -16.32 -7.49 -27.63
CA GLU A 258 -17.09 -8.54 -28.29
C GLU A 258 -16.25 -9.26 -29.35
N GLY A 259 -16.58 -10.53 -29.58
CA GLY A 259 -15.95 -11.39 -30.59
C GLY A 259 -15.12 -12.52 -30.00
N GLY A 260 -14.19 -12.24 -29.07
CA GLY A 260 -13.33 -13.28 -28.48
C GLY A 260 -13.64 -13.65 -27.03
N ARG A 261 -14.31 -12.76 -26.28
CA ARG A 261 -14.68 -13.01 -24.88
C ARG A 261 -15.73 -14.14 -24.77
N CYS A 262 -15.84 -14.72 -23.58
CA CYS A 262 -16.99 -15.53 -23.21
C CYS A 262 -18.22 -14.64 -23.04
N GLU A 263 -19.29 -14.90 -23.78
CA GLU A 263 -20.51 -14.07 -23.73
C GLU A 263 -21.34 -14.30 -22.47
N THR A 264 -21.31 -15.51 -21.89
CA THR A 264 -22.04 -15.86 -20.66
C THR A 264 -21.64 -14.99 -19.49
N CYS A 265 -20.33 -14.87 -19.21
CA CYS A 265 -19.84 -13.96 -18.18
C CYS A 265 -19.48 -12.57 -18.71
N LYS A 266 -19.70 -12.29 -20.01
CA LYS A 266 -19.25 -11.06 -20.69
C LYS A 266 -17.77 -10.74 -20.42
N GLY A 267 -16.92 -11.76 -20.47
CA GLY A 267 -15.48 -11.68 -20.23
C GLY A 267 -15.02 -11.48 -18.78
N GLN A 268 -15.92 -11.56 -17.80
CA GLN A 268 -15.55 -11.40 -16.38
C GLN A 268 -14.85 -12.63 -15.79
N GLY A 269 -15.07 -13.82 -16.36
CA GLY A 269 -14.60 -15.09 -15.80
C GLY A 269 -15.40 -15.59 -14.59
N VAL A 270 -16.18 -14.71 -13.96
CA VAL A 270 -17.04 -14.99 -12.81
C VAL A 270 -18.44 -14.46 -13.04
N ILE A 271 -19.42 -15.03 -12.34
CA ILE A 271 -20.80 -14.58 -12.27
C ILE A 271 -21.04 -14.04 -10.86
N LYS A 272 -21.57 -12.81 -10.77
CA LYS A 272 -21.95 -12.17 -9.51
C LYS A 272 -23.32 -12.72 -9.08
N LEU A 273 -23.38 -13.27 -7.87
CA LEU A 273 -24.62 -13.69 -7.23
C LEU A 273 -25.06 -12.61 -6.24
N GLU A 274 -26.29 -12.12 -6.42
CA GLU A 274 -26.91 -11.18 -5.48
C GLU A 274 -27.77 -11.95 -4.48
N MET A 275 -27.56 -11.67 -3.19
CA MET A 275 -28.28 -12.29 -2.08
C MET A 275 -28.91 -11.18 -1.25
N ASN A 276 -30.15 -11.36 -0.78
CA ASN A 276 -30.92 -10.29 -0.13
C ASN A 276 -30.34 -9.81 1.22
N PHE A 277 -29.61 -10.68 1.92
CA PHE A 277 -29.13 -10.41 3.29
C PHE A 277 -27.65 -10.72 3.50
N LEU A 278 -26.96 -11.21 2.46
CA LEU A 278 -25.54 -11.54 2.50
C LEU A 278 -24.78 -10.66 1.50
N PRO A 279 -23.49 -10.41 1.74
CA PRO A 279 -22.65 -9.74 0.75
C PRO A 279 -22.71 -10.47 -0.59
N SER A 280 -22.66 -9.72 -1.70
CA SER A 280 -22.59 -10.34 -3.03
C SER A 280 -21.42 -11.30 -3.11
N SER A 281 -21.67 -12.51 -3.61
CA SER A 281 -20.64 -13.53 -3.84
C SER A 281 -20.35 -13.66 -5.34
N PHE A 282 -19.21 -14.25 -5.67
CA PHE A 282 -18.79 -14.48 -7.06
C PHE A 282 -18.50 -15.97 -7.25
N VAL A 283 -19.05 -16.56 -8.30
CA VAL A 283 -18.79 -17.95 -8.68
C VAL A 283 -18.07 -18.00 -10.03
N PRO A 284 -17.14 -18.95 -10.25
CA PRO A 284 -16.52 -19.14 -11.56
C PRO A 284 -17.59 -19.38 -12.63
N CYS A 285 -17.41 -18.78 -13.82
CA CYS A 285 -18.30 -19.02 -14.95
C CYS A 285 -18.14 -20.47 -15.45
N GLU A 286 -19.24 -21.20 -15.56
CA GLU A 286 -19.22 -22.62 -15.95
C GLU A 286 -18.74 -22.84 -17.39
N ASP A 287 -19.07 -21.93 -18.30
CA ASP A 287 -18.75 -22.05 -19.73
C ASP A 287 -17.27 -21.84 -20.05
N CYS A 288 -16.65 -20.82 -19.46
CA CYS A 288 -15.23 -20.53 -19.68
C CYS A 288 -14.31 -21.03 -18.56
N ARG A 289 -14.89 -21.51 -17.44
CA ARG A 289 -14.18 -21.97 -16.23
C ARG A 289 -13.13 -20.97 -15.76
N GLY A 290 -13.51 -19.69 -15.71
CA GLY A 290 -12.61 -18.59 -15.33
C GLY A 290 -11.75 -18.03 -16.46
N ARG A 291 -11.54 -18.74 -17.57
CA ARG A 291 -10.63 -18.31 -18.66
C ARG A 291 -11.06 -17.07 -19.43
N ARG A 292 -12.29 -16.58 -19.26
CA ARG A 292 -12.82 -15.32 -19.84
C ARG A 292 -13.04 -15.29 -21.36
N TYR A 293 -12.63 -16.31 -22.11
CA TYR A 293 -12.68 -16.35 -23.58
C TYR A 293 -13.55 -17.49 -24.12
N ASN A 294 -13.99 -17.36 -25.37
CA ASN A 294 -14.65 -18.44 -26.10
C ASN A 294 -13.64 -19.48 -26.62
N PRO A 295 -14.08 -20.72 -26.93
CA PRO A 295 -13.20 -21.80 -27.36
C PRO A 295 -12.32 -21.44 -28.56
N GLN A 296 -12.86 -20.76 -29.59
CA GLN A 296 -12.06 -20.45 -30.79
C GLN A 296 -10.90 -19.48 -30.52
N THR A 297 -11.02 -18.65 -29.48
CA THR A 297 -9.93 -17.76 -29.03
C THR A 297 -8.91 -18.51 -28.19
N LEU A 298 -9.35 -19.51 -27.41
CA LEU A 298 -8.48 -20.36 -26.60
C LEU A 298 -7.63 -21.33 -27.45
N ASP A 299 -8.06 -21.66 -28.67
CA ASP A 299 -7.28 -22.47 -29.62
C ASP A 299 -5.98 -21.81 -30.08
N VAL A 300 -5.82 -20.49 -29.86
CA VAL A 300 -4.59 -19.77 -30.22
C VAL A 300 -3.59 -19.92 -29.09
N LEU A 301 -2.50 -20.65 -29.36
CA LEU A 301 -1.47 -20.97 -28.38
C LEU A 301 -0.16 -20.24 -28.67
N TYR A 302 0.45 -19.67 -27.63
CA TYR A 302 1.84 -19.26 -27.60
C TYR A 302 2.55 -20.16 -26.60
N SER A 303 3.60 -20.87 -27.02
CA SER A 303 4.31 -21.85 -26.18
C SER A 303 3.34 -22.79 -25.42
N GLU A 304 2.40 -23.40 -26.16
CA GLU A 304 1.37 -24.33 -25.65
C GLU A 304 0.34 -23.74 -24.65
N LYS A 305 0.34 -22.42 -24.44
CA LYS A 305 -0.60 -21.75 -23.53
C LYS A 305 -1.53 -20.80 -24.30
N SER A 306 -2.82 -20.92 -24.04
CA SER A 306 -3.80 -19.95 -24.54
C SER A 306 -3.72 -18.65 -23.75
N ILE A 307 -4.28 -17.57 -24.29
CA ILE A 307 -4.37 -16.32 -23.54
C ILE A 307 -5.19 -16.47 -22.25
N GLY A 308 -6.15 -17.40 -22.23
CA GLY A 308 -6.92 -17.71 -21.03
C GLY A 308 -6.07 -18.38 -19.96
N ASP A 309 -5.14 -19.27 -20.34
CA ASP A 309 -4.21 -19.90 -19.40
C ASP A 309 -3.20 -18.89 -18.86
N VAL A 310 -2.74 -17.95 -19.69
CA VAL A 310 -1.88 -16.83 -19.25
C VAL A 310 -2.58 -15.95 -18.20
N MET A 311 -3.90 -15.79 -18.29
CA MET A 311 -4.66 -15.03 -17.28
C MET A 311 -4.77 -15.75 -15.94
N GLU A 312 -4.59 -17.08 -15.92
CA GLU A 312 -4.61 -17.89 -14.71
C GLU A 312 -3.22 -18.10 -14.07
N MET A 313 -2.14 -17.77 -14.79
CA MET A 313 -0.79 -17.78 -14.25
C MET A 313 -0.65 -16.75 -13.13
N THR A 314 0.14 -17.10 -12.12
CA THR A 314 0.70 -16.13 -11.18
C THR A 314 1.59 -15.13 -11.93
N ILE A 315 1.77 -13.95 -11.38
CA ILE A 315 2.63 -12.91 -11.97
C ILE A 315 4.09 -13.39 -12.04
N GLU A 316 4.56 -14.17 -11.07
CA GLU A 316 5.89 -14.79 -11.07
C GLU A 316 6.06 -15.78 -12.23
N GLU A 317 5.13 -16.73 -12.39
CA GLU A 317 5.12 -17.66 -13.54
C GLU A 317 5.04 -16.91 -14.87
N ALA A 318 4.22 -15.86 -14.95
CA ALA A 318 4.08 -15.05 -16.16
C ALA A 318 5.38 -14.27 -16.49
N ALA A 319 6.12 -13.80 -15.48
CA ALA A 319 7.40 -13.12 -15.68
C ALA A 319 8.42 -14.07 -16.31
N GLU A 320 8.52 -15.30 -15.81
CA GLU A 320 9.38 -16.34 -16.37
C GLU A 320 8.93 -16.74 -17.79
N PHE A 321 7.63 -16.98 -17.98
CA PHE A 321 7.04 -17.37 -19.26
C PHE A 321 7.28 -16.34 -20.38
N PHE A 322 7.29 -15.04 -20.05
CA PHE A 322 7.54 -13.96 -20.99
C PHE A 322 8.99 -13.44 -20.96
N SER A 323 9.96 -14.20 -20.44
CA SER A 323 11.38 -13.84 -20.39
C SER A 323 11.98 -13.42 -21.74
N SER A 324 11.49 -13.99 -22.85
CA SER A 324 11.88 -13.62 -24.22
C SER A 324 11.29 -12.28 -24.71
N HIS A 325 10.41 -11.65 -23.93
CA HIS A 325 9.70 -10.40 -24.26
C HIS A 325 10.00 -9.31 -23.21
N PRO A 326 11.09 -8.54 -23.37
CA PRO A 326 11.57 -7.62 -22.33
C PRO A 326 10.58 -6.55 -21.87
N LYS A 327 9.63 -6.15 -22.74
CA LYS A 327 8.59 -5.17 -22.37
C LYS A 327 7.53 -5.75 -21.43
N ILE A 328 7.29 -7.06 -21.52
CA ILE A 328 6.32 -7.78 -20.69
C ILE A 328 7.03 -8.20 -19.40
N GLU A 329 8.17 -8.90 -19.52
CA GLU A 329 8.97 -9.38 -18.38
C GLU A 329 9.28 -8.25 -17.41
N LYS A 330 9.91 -7.13 -17.83
CA LYS A 330 10.24 -6.01 -16.93
C LYS A 330 9.04 -5.48 -16.16
N ALA A 331 7.85 -5.46 -16.77
CA ALA A 331 6.65 -4.97 -16.11
C ALA A 331 6.11 -5.96 -15.07
N LEU A 332 6.26 -7.26 -15.31
CA LEU A 332 5.87 -8.32 -14.38
C LEU A 332 6.91 -8.47 -13.26
N SER A 333 8.20 -8.42 -13.56
CA SER A 333 9.29 -8.48 -12.57
C SER A 333 9.20 -7.32 -11.57
N LEU A 334 8.76 -6.13 -11.98
CA LEU A 334 8.46 -5.05 -11.04
C LEU A 334 7.33 -5.41 -10.05
N LEU A 335 6.32 -6.16 -10.47
CA LEU A 335 5.26 -6.62 -9.56
C LEU A 335 5.80 -7.69 -8.61
N VAL A 336 6.63 -8.62 -9.10
CA VAL A 336 7.30 -9.63 -8.28
C VAL A 336 8.19 -8.97 -7.21
N ASP A 337 9.03 -8.01 -7.60
CA ASP A 337 9.89 -7.22 -6.71
C ASP A 337 9.11 -6.53 -5.58
N THR A 338 7.84 -6.16 -5.83
CA THR A 338 6.96 -5.54 -4.82
C THR A 338 6.17 -6.54 -3.97
N GLY A 339 6.44 -7.83 -4.12
CA GLY A 339 5.76 -8.90 -3.37
C GLY A 339 4.39 -9.28 -3.92
N LEU A 340 4.06 -8.92 -5.17
CA LEU A 340 2.79 -9.27 -5.81
C LEU A 340 2.88 -10.49 -6.74
N GLY A 341 4.00 -11.22 -6.70
CA GLY A 341 4.27 -12.36 -7.60
C GLY A 341 3.21 -13.47 -7.54
N TYR A 342 2.63 -13.71 -6.36
CA TYR A 342 1.65 -14.77 -6.13
C TYR A 342 0.26 -14.50 -6.73
N LEU A 343 -0.06 -13.24 -7.07
CA LEU A 343 -1.36 -12.88 -7.62
C LEU A 343 -1.47 -13.39 -9.05
N LYS A 344 -2.68 -13.82 -9.44
CA LYS A 344 -2.93 -14.18 -10.84
C LYS A 344 -3.00 -12.93 -11.71
N LEU A 345 -2.44 -12.99 -12.92
CA LEU A 345 -2.47 -11.88 -13.87
C LEU A 345 -3.90 -11.39 -14.16
N GLY A 346 -4.82 -12.34 -14.25
CA GLY A 346 -6.25 -12.15 -14.47
C GLY A 346 -7.10 -12.11 -13.20
N GLN A 347 -6.53 -11.97 -12.01
CA GLN A 347 -7.33 -11.87 -10.78
C GLN A 347 -8.25 -10.64 -10.82
N PRO A 348 -9.56 -10.76 -10.53
CA PRO A 348 -10.46 -9.62 -10.48
C PRO A 348 -10.03 -8.60 -9.41
N SER A 349 -9.84 -7.33 -9.78
CA SER A 349 -9.39 -6.29 -8.84
C SER A 349 -10.24 -6.11 -7.56
N PRO A 350 -11.58 -6.30 -7.58
CA PRO A 350 -12.37 -6.25 -6.34
C PRO A 350 -12.03 -7.33 -5.30
N THR A 351 -11.31 -8.39 -5.70
CA THR A 351 -10.86 -9.45 -4.79
C THR A 351 -9.49 -9.18 -4.19
N LEU A 352 -8.82 -8.10 -4.60
CA LEU A 352 -7.52 -7.72 -4.07
C LEU A 352 -7.67 -7.11 -2.67
N SER A 353 -6.73 -7.40 -1.78
CA SER A 353 -6.62 -6.73 -0.50
C SER A 353 -6.26 -5.24 -0.69
N GLY A 354 -6.46 -4.42 0.34
CA GLY A 354 -6.05 -3.01 0.33
C GLY A 354 -4.56 -2.83 0.00
N GLY A 355 -3.70 -3.59 0.68
CA GLY A 355 -2.24 -3.57 0.47
C GLY A 355 -1.82 -4.10 -0.91
N GLU A 356 -2.50 -5.10 -1.46
CA GLU A 356 -2.28 -5.57 -2.84
C GLU A 356 -2.63 -4.49 -3.86
N ALA A 357 -3.79 -3.87 -3.69
CA ALA A 357 -4.25 -2.79 -4.56
C ALA A 357 -3.27 -1.61 -4.53
N GLN A 358 -2.80 -1.23 -3.34
CA GLN A 358 -1.87 -0.11 -3.21
C GLN A 358 -0.51 -0.38 -3.86
N ARG A 359 0.06 -1.57 -3.65
CA ARG A 359 1.31 -1.98 -4.32
C ARG A 359 1.15 -2.01 -5.84
N LEU A 360 0.01 -2.46 -6.35
CA LEU A 360 -0.29 -2.46 -7.78
C LEU A 360 -0.38 -1.02 -8.36
N LYS A 361 -0.95 -0.06 -7.60
CA LYS A 361 -0.90 1.37 -7.94
C LYS A 361 0.52 1.90 -7.97
N LEU A 362 1.31 1.62 -6.95
CA LEU A 362 2.71 2.05 -6.84
C LEU A 362 3.52 1.59 -8.06
N VAL A 363 3.44 0.30 -8.41
CA VAL A 363 4.12 -0.25 -9.59
C VAL A 363 3.64 0.39 -10.89
N THR A 364 2.35 0.70 -11.00
CA THR A 364 1.82 1.42 -12.17
C THR A 364 2.45 2.81 -12.30
N GLN A 365 2.66 3.53 -11.19
CA GLN A 365 3.31 4.84 -11.22
C GLN A 365 4.83 4.72 -11.45
N LEU A 366 5.49 3.69 -10.91
CA LEU A 366 6.89 3.39 -11.22
C LEU A 366 7.09 3.20 -12.72
N LYS A 367 6.27 2.38 -13.36
CA LYS A 367 6.31 2.13 -14.80
C LYS A 367 6.11 3.43 -15.62
N ARG A 368 5.22 4.33 -15.18
CA ARG A 368 4.99 5.63 -15.83
C ARG A 368 6.16 6.59 -15.66
N GLY A 369 6.75 6.64 -14.47
CA GLY A 369 7.91 7.48 -14.15
C GLY A 369 9.16 7.07 -14.95
N VAL A 370 9.46 5.78 -15.02
CA VAL A 370 10.58 5.22 -15.80
C VAL A 370 10.44 5.59 -17.29
N GLY A 371 9.24 5.42 -17.87
CA GLY A 371 8.99 5.76 -19.27
C GLY A 371 9.11 7.26 -19.59
N ARG A 372 8.88 8.16 -18.62
CA ARG A 372 9.06 9.62 -18.81
C ARG A 372 10.52 10.02 -18.72
N ALA A 373 11.24 9.53 -17.70
CA ALA A 373 12.65 9.86 -17.49
C ALA A 373 13.52 9.43 -18.69
N GLU A 374 13.24 8.27 -19.29
CA GLU A 374 13.93 7.79 -20.50
C GLU A 374 13.64 8.69 -21.71
N ASN A 375 12.37 9.03 -21.94
CA ASN A 375 11.95 9.88 -23.07
C ASN A 375 12.40 11.34 -22.93
N GLU A 376 12.52 11.88 -21.71
CA GLU A 376 12.96 13.26 -21.48
C GLU A 376 14.49 13.41 -21.51
N ARG A 377 15.25 12.41 -21.04
CA ARG A 377 16.70 12.35 -21.24
C ARG A 377 17.06 12.40 -22.73
N ILE A 378 16.30 11.69 -23.56
CA ILE A 378 16.46 11.69 -25.02
C ILE A 378 16.07 13.04 -25.64
N ARG A 379 15.03 13.71 -25.14
CA ARG A 379 14.48 14.93 -25.75
C ARG A 379 15.15 16.25 -25.35
N LYS A 380 15.76 16.36 -24.16
CA LYS A 380 16.15 17.68 -23.60
C LYS A 380 17.61 17.86 -23.19
N MET A 381 18.49 16.85 -23.26
CA MET A 381 19.89 16.94 -22.78
C MET A 381 20.05 17.66 -21.42
N ARG A 382 19.04 17.57 -20.55
CA ARG A 382 18.98 18.20 -19.22
C ARG A 382 18.74 17.11 -18.19
N LYS A 383 19.22 17.34 -16.96
CA LYS A 383 18.83 16.50 -15.82
C LYS A 383 17.30 16.56 -15.71
N PRO A 384 16.60 15.41 -15.74
CA PRO A 384 15.16 15.39 -15.53
C PRO A 384 14.83 15.98 -14.16
N GLY A 385 13.73 16.72 -14.06
CA GLY A 385 13.25 17.21 -12.78
C GLY A 385 12.76 16.06 -11.89
N SER A 386 12.52 16.37 -10.63
CA SER A 386 12.03 15.39 -9.66
C SER A 386 10.55 15.13 -9.92
N THR A 387 10.14 13.86 -9.92
CA THR A 387 8.73 13.52 -9.71
C THR A 387 8.44 13.54 -8.20
N LEU A 388 7.27 14.03 -7.80
CA LEU A 388 6.79 13.96 -6.42
C LEU A 388 5.80 12.80 -6.29
N TYR A 389 6.11 11.83 -5.43
CA TYR A 389 5.19 10.75 -5.05
C TYR A 389 4.59 11.06 -3.68
N LEU A 390 3.26 11.07 -3.61
CA LEU A 390 2.48 11.20 -2.37
C LEU A 390 1.80 9.86 -2.09
N LEU A 391 2.15 9.21 -1.00
CA LEU A 391 1.60 7.91 -0.62
C LEU A 391 0.90 8.00 0.74
N GLU A 392 -0.29 7.43 0.84
CA GLU A 392 -1.05 7.40 2.10
C GLU A 392 -1.09 5.99 2.69
N GLU A 393 -0.43 5.80 3.83
CA GLU A 393 -0.36 4.57 4.64
C GLU A 393 -0.09 3.29 3.81
N PRO A 394 1.04 3.25 3.06
CA PRO A 394 1.40 2.11 2.21
C PRO A 394 1.67 0.79 2.93
N THR A 395 1.74 0.78 4.27
CA THR A 395 1.92 -0.44 5.08
C THR A 395 0.63 -1.11 5.53
N ILE A 396 -0.54 -0.56 5.19
CA ILE A 396 -1.84 -1.17 5.51
C ILE A 396 -1.91 -2.61 4.98
N GLY A 397 -2.21 -3.55 5.88
CA GLY A 397 -2.31 -4.97 5.56
C GLY A 397 -1.01 -5.59 5.04
N LEU A 398 0.15 -5.01 5.37
CA LEU A 398 1.45 -5.58 5.04
C LEU A 398 2.04 -6.31 6.24
N HIS A 399 2.53 -7.52 5.98
CA HIS A 399 3.36 -8.25 6.92
C HIS A 399 4.72 -7.55 7.10
N MET A 400 5.40 -7.77 8.24
CA MET A 400 6.71 -7.17 8.55
C MET A 400 7.76 -7.40 7.44
N ALA A 401 7.75 -8.57 6.82
CA ALA A 401 8.64 -8.89 5.69
C ALA A 401 8.31 -8.07 4.43
N ASP A 402 7.03 -7.77 4.19
CA ASP A 402 6.60 -6.95 3.05
C ASP A 402 6.91 -5.46 3.25
N VAL A 403 6.96 -4.99 4.51
CA VAL A 403 7.41 -3.63 4.83
C VAL A 403 8.85 -3.42 4.39
N GLU A 404 9.73 -4.42 4.52
CA GLU A 404 11.11 -4.35 4.03
C GLU A 404 11.16 -4.17 2.50
N LEU A 405 10.34 -4.92 1.76
CA LEU A 405 10.23 -4.80 0.30
C LEU A 405 9.73 -3.41 -0.09
N LEU A 406 8.73 -2.89 0.61
CA LEU A 406 8.21 -1.54 0.39
C LEU A 406 9.30 -0.48 0.62
N LEU A 407 10.08 -0.57 1.71
CA LEU A 407 11.17 0.36 1.99
C LEU A 407 12.21 0.38 0.86
N ASN A 408 12.55 -0.80 0.32
CA ASN A 408 13.46 -0.92 -0.82
C ASN A 408 12.92 -0.18 -2.06
N VAL A 409 11.62 -0.29 -2.33
CA VAL A 409 10.95 0.41 -3.43
C VAL A 409 10.93 1.93 -3.21
N LEU A 410 10.57 2.38 -2.01
CA LEU A 410 10.54 3.81 -1.66
C LEU A 410 11.92 4.44 -1.79
N HIS A 411 12.98 3.73 -1.40
CA HIS A 411 14.31 4.24 -1.59
C HIS A 411 14.78 4.22 -3.05
N ARG A 412 14.44 3.19 -3.82
CA ARG A 412 14.75 3.13 -5.26
C ARG A 412 14.16 4.36 -5.98
N LEU A 413 12.93 4.74 -5.64
CA LEU A 413 12.30 5.97 -6.12
C LEU A 413 13.15 7.22 -5.85
N VAL A 414 13.63 7.37 -4.62
CA VAL A 414 14.45 8.53 -4.23
C VAL A 414 15.83 8.49 -4.89
N ASP A 415 16.44 7.31 -5.03
CA ASP A 415 17.72 7.12 -5.71
C ASP A 415 17.65 7.51 -7.20
N ASP A 416 16.50 7.29 -7.85
CA ASP A 416 16.22 7.72 -9.21
C ASP A 416 16.06 9.26 -9.34
N GLY A 417 16.19 10.00 -8.23
CA GLY A 417 16.13 11.46 -8.18
C GLY A 417 14.74 12.01 -7.86
N ASN A 418 13.80 11.16 -7.45
CA ASN A 418 12.45 11.59 -7.11
C ASN A 418 12.32 12.02 -5.65
N THR A 419 11.23 12.72 -5.35
CA THR A 419 10.82 13.10 -3.99
C THR A 419 9.67 12.22 -3.57
N VAL A 420 9.73 11.66 -2.36
CA VAL A 420 8.71 10.75 -1.85
C VAL A 420 8.23 11.30 -0.51
N ILE A 421 6.93 11.58 -0.39
CA ILE A 421 6.28 11.98 0.86
C ILE A 421 5.23 10.94 1.20
N VAL A 422 5.32 10.37 2.40
CA VAL A 422 4.47 9.27 2.85
C VAL A 422 3.72 9.71 4.11
N ILE A 423 2.41 9.46 4.20
CA ILE A 423 1.70 9.45 5.50
C ILE A 423 1.88 8.05 6.08
N GLU A 424 2.42 7.95 7.29
CA GLU A 424 2.57 6.66 7.96
C GLU A 424 2.42 6.71 9.47
N HIS A 425 2.03 5.56 9.99
CA HIS A 425 1.96 5.20 11.40
C HIS A 425 2.92 4.07 11.76
N ASN A 426 3.35 3.27 10.77
CA ASN A 426 4.32 2.21 10.97
C ASN A 426 5.69 2.78 11.35
N ILE A 427 6.18 2.42 12.54
CA ILE A 427 7.41 2.98 13.10
C ILE A 427 8.63 2.62 12.23
N SER A 428 8.66 1.48 11.56
CA SER A 428 9.78 1.12 10.68
C SER A 428 9.88 2.07 9.48
N VAL A 429 8.75 2.48 8.89
CA VAL A 429 8.76 3.47 7.80
C VAL A 429 9.12 4.87 8.31
N ILE A 430 8.56 5.27 9.46
CA ILE A 430 8.90 6.54 10.10
C ILE A 430 10.40 6.60 10.43
N ALA A 431 10.95 5.52 10.97
CA ALA A 431 12.35 5.39 11.34
C ALA A 431 13.28 5.34 10.13
N GLU A 432 12.82 4.98 8.94
CA GLU A 432 13.62 4.98 7.71
C GLU A 432 13.68 6.35 7.01
N ALA A 433 12.77 7.27 7.36
CA ALA A 433 12.68 8.58 6.73
C ALA A 433 13.99 9.39 6.78
N ASP A 434 14.25 10.19 5.75
CA ASP A 434 15.30 11.22 5.78
C ASP A 434 14.81 12.47 6.55
N TYR A 435 13.50 12.75 6.51
CA TYR A 435 12.87 13.88 7.18
C TYR A 435 11.46 13.52 7.67
N ILE A 436 11.08 13.97 8.86
CA ILE A 436 9.76 13.76 9.45
C ILE A 436 9.09 15.11 9.67
N VAL A 437 7.78 15.15 9.44
CA VAL A 437 6.86 16.17 9.97
C VAL A 437 5.83 15.46 10.84
N ASP A 438 5.85 15.74 12.14
CA ASP A 438 4.95 15.13 13.11
C ASP A 438 3.83 16.13 13.48
N LEU A 439 2.58 15.71 13.29
CA LEU A 439 1.38 16.52 13.52
C LEU A 439 0.66 16.10 14.80
N GLY A 440 0.16 17.09 15.55
CA GLY A 440 -0.57 16.87 16.79
C GLY A 440 -0.88 18.19 17.50
N PRO A 441 -0.77 18.26 18.84
CA PRO A 441 -0.42 17.17 19.76
C PRO A 441 -1.55 16.14 19.93
N GLU A 442 -2.80 16.53 19.75
CA GLU A 442 -3.94 15.62 19.85
C GLU A 442 -4.72 15.55 18.52
N ALA A 443 -5.94 15.02 18.56
CA ALA A 443 -6.80 14.82 17.40
C ALA A 443 -7.89 15.90 17.33
N GLY A 444 -8.47 16.11 16.14
CA GLY A 444 -9.59 17.04 15.97
C GLY A 444 -9.19 18.49 16.25
N ALA A 445 -10.00 19.21 17.02
CA ALA A 445 -9.77 20.64 17.31
C ALA A 445 -8.48 20.90 18.11
N GLU A 446 -8.05 19.93 18.90
CA GLU A 446 -6.80 19.98 19.70
C GLU A 446 -5.56 19.56 18.89
N GLY A 447 -5.74 19.15 17.63
CA GLY A 447 -4.67 18.79 16.69
C GLY A 447 -4.25 19.93 15.77
N GLY A 448 -3.73 19.58 14.60
CA GLY A 448 -3.49 20.52 13.51
C GLY A 448 -2.29 21.45 13.71
N GLU A 449 -1.35 21.11 14.59
CA GLU A 449 -0.07 21.80 14.77
C GLU A 449 1.09 20.88 14.39
N VAL A 450 2.23 21.44 14.00
CA VAL A 450 3.49 20.69 13.89
C VAL A 450 4.12 20.62 15.27
N VAL A 451 4.23 19.41 15.83
CA VAL A 451 4.79 19.19 17.17
C VAL A 451 6.28 18.89 17.16
N ALA A 452 6.78 18.35 16.04
CA ALA A 452 8.19 18.12 15.79
C ALA A 452 8.44 18.01 14.28
N PHE A 453 9.65 18.36 13.84
CA PHE A 453 10.12 18.08 12.50
C PHE A 453 11.64 17.90 12.52
N GLY A 454 12.20 17.27 11.48
CA GLY A 454 13.65 17.03 11.38
C GLY A 454 13.97 15.60 10.99
N THR A 455 15.19 15.18 11.23
CA THR A 455 15.59 13.76 11.15
C THR A 455 14.84 12.93 12.21
N PRO A 456 14.72 11.60 12.01
CA PRO A 456 14.14 10.73 13.02
C PRO A 456 14.79 10.86 14.41
N GLU A 457 16.10 11.05 14.46
CA GLU A 457 16.86 11.23 15.70
C GLU A 457 16.55 12.56 16.40
N GLU A 458 16.21 13.62 15.65
CA GLU A 458 15.77 14.90 16.19
C GLU A 458 14.34 14.81 16.72
N VAL A 459 13.43 14.20 15.94
CA VAL A 459 12.03 14.02 16.36
C VAL A 459 11.93 13.14 17.60
N ALA A 460 12.74 12.07 17.71
CA ALA A 460 12.78 11.19 18.88
C ALA A 460 13.16 11.89 20.21
N LYS A 461 13.74 13.11 20.15
CA LYS A 461 14.06 13.93 21.32
C LYS A 461 12.91 14.84 21.77
N SER A 462 11.89 15.03 20.92
CA SER A 462 10.74 15.86 21.26
C SER A 462 9.96 15.28 22.44
N ARG A 463 9.58 16.14 23.38
CA ARG A 463 8.70 15.79 24.51
C ARG A 463 7.21 15.99 24.18
N ARG A 464 6.92 16.72 23.10
CA ARG A 464 5.55 17.08 22.69
C ARG A 464 4.97 16.11 21.66
N SER A 465 5.85 15.33 21.03
CA SER A 465 5.52 14.30 20.04
C SER A 465 5.10 12.99 20.71
N HIS A 466 3.92 12.47 20.36
CA HIS A 466 3.50 11.12 20.75
C HIS A 466 4.23 10.03 19.96
N THR A 467 4.80 10.37 18.81
CA THR A 467 5.59 9.46 17.97
C THR A 467 6.98 9.22 18.55
N ALA A 468 7.56 10.24 19.21
CA ALA A 468 8.95 10.25 19.69
C ALA A 468 9.33 9.08 20.62
N PRO A 469 8.51 8.64 21.59
CA PRO A 469 8.86 7.51 22.46
C PRO A 469 9.06 6.20 21.67
N PHE A 470 8.13 5.88 20.79
CA PHE A 470 8.19 4.67 19.95
C PHE A 470 9.35 4.72 18.96
N LEU A 471 9.57 5.88 18.35
CA LEU A 471 10.69 6.10 17.44
C LEU A 471 12.04 5.92 18.15
N ARG A 472 12.16 6.39 19.40
CA ARG A 472 13.38 6.22 20.21
C ARG A 472 13.68 4.75 20.48
N ASP A 473 12.66 3.92 20.69
CA ASP A 473 12.86 2.50 21.00
C ASP A 473 13.26 1.66 19.80
N VAL A 474 12.93 2.12 18.58
CA VAL A 474 13.37 1.49 17.32
C VAL A 474 14.75 1.99 16.88
N LEU A 475 15.09 3.26 17.16
CA LEU A 475 16.40 3.83 16.84
C LEU A 475 17.52 3.42 17.82
N LYS A 476 17.19 2.90 19.00
CA LYS A 476 18.20 2.42 19.96
C LYS A 476 18.96 1.22 19.37
N PRO A 477 20.30 1.23 19.36
CA PRO A 477 21.07 0.04 18.99
C PRO A 477 20.72 -1.10 19.95
N SER A 478 20.41 -2.28 19.41
CA SER A 478 19.96 -3.44 20.18
C SER A 478 21.02 -3.89 21.19
N ARG A 479 21.01 -3.31 22.39
CA ARG A 479 21.29 -4.13 23.58
C ARG A 479 20.09 -5.03 23.71
N ALA A 480 20.33 -6.34 23.74
CA ALA A 480 19.33 -7.37 23.98
C ALA A 480 18.23 -6.79 24.88
N ARG A 481 17.03 -6.61 24.30
CA ARG A 481 15.82 -6.21 25.03
C ARG A 481 15.59 -7.35 26.02
N LYS A 482 16.23 -7.26 27.20
CA LYS A 482 15.96 -8.14 28.32
C LYS A 482 14.46 -8.02 28.57
N ALA A 483 13.79 -9.17 28.53
CA ALA A 483 12.40 -9.32 28.88
C ALA A 483 12.05 -8.39 30.06
N LEU A 484 11.15 -7.44 29.82
CA LEU A 484 10.36 -6.86 30.88
C LEU A 484 9.34 -7.93 31.29
N SER A 485 9.86 -8.96 31.97
CA SER A 485 9.09 -9.84 32.84
C SER A 485 9.20 -9.27 34.24
N SER A 486 8.21 -8.47 34.61
CA SER A 486 7.82 -8.23 35.99
C SER A 486 6.32 -8.00 36.04
#